data_AF-A0A1Y1T466-F1
#
_entry.id   AF-A0A1Y1T466-F1
#
_cell.length_a   1.000
_cell.length_b   1.000
_cell.length_c   1.000
_cell.angle_alpha   90.00
_cell.angle_beta   90.00
_cell.angle_gamma   90.00
#
_symmetry.space_group_name_H-M   'P 1'
#
loop_
_entity.id
_entity.type
_entity.pdbx_description
1 polymer ?
#
loop_
_entity_poly.entity_id
_entity_poly.type
_entity_poly.pdbx_seq_one_letter_code
_entity_poly.pdbx_strand_id
1 'polypeptide(L)'
;MSLFNFSTKRIANKIVCLSLTFLAFQHLSAQEGLNLTDAQGKRHGEWKVNFPGSSQTKFEGTFNHGKETGKFKFYKKGYENHPSAIMNFETGSDSISVKYYTQKGEVISEGMMLNKKRAGKWTTYHHKSDQIMMTEYYKNDILNGVQTTYFKNGKVGEKTNYVNGIKDGPSQIYADNGQLLQDLNYKNGELDGHQTYYKPDGSLVAEGDYKNGRRIEDQTNSKN
;
A
#
# COMPACT_ATOMS: atom_id res chain seq x y z
N MET A 1 18.30 -66.84 67.64
CA MET A 1 19.56 -66.88 68.41
C MET A 1 20.65 -66.27 67.53
N SER A 2 21.26 -65.19 68.03
CA SER A 2 22.44 -64.47 67.50
C SER A 2 22.33 -63.72 66.15
N LEU A 3 22.44 -62.39 66.29
CA LEU A 3 22.79 -61.40 65.26
C LEU A 3 24.28 -61.53 64.90
N PHE A 4 24.61 -61.42 63.61
CA PHE A 4 25.97 -61.09 63.17
C PHE A 4 25.96 -59.86 62.26
N ASN A 5 26.62 -58.81 62.74
CA ASN A 5 26.92 -57.56 62.05
C ASN A 5 27.98 -57.78 60.97
N PHE A 6 27.74 -57.30 59.75
CA PHE A 6 28.80 -57.07 58.75
C PHE A 6 29.03 -55.56 58.58
N SER A 7 30.24 -55.16 58.97
CA SER A 7 30.85 -53.86 58.71
C SER A 7 31.26 -53.77 57.23
N THR A 8 30.79 -52.75 56.51
CA THR A 8 31.26 -52.44 55.14
C THR A 8 32.05 -51.13 55.16
N LYS A 9 33.32 -51.23 54.75
CA LYS A 9 34.27 -50.12 54.62
C LYS A 9 33.86 -49.19 53.48
N ARG A 10 33.92 -47.88 53.75
CA ARG A 10 33.87 -46.77 52.78
C ARG A 10 35.00 -46.91 51.75
N ILE A 11 34.66 -46.80 50.47
CA ILE A 11 35.59 -46.47 49.39
C ILE A 11 35.18 -45.09 48.86
N ALA A 12 36.12 -44.16 48.92
CA ALA A 12 35.96 -42.78 48.50
C ALA A 12 35.98 -42.67 46.97
N ASN A 13 34.91 -42.14 46.38
CA ASN A 13 34.92 -41.69 44.99
C ASN A 13 35.35 -40.22 44.95
N LYS A 14 36.47 -39.97 44.26
CA LYS A 14 36.99 -38.65 43.94
C LYS A 14 36.00 -37.93 43.03
N ILE A 15 35.44 -36.82 43.50
CA ILE A 15 34.66 -35.90 42.68
C ILE A 15 35.65 -35.11 41.82
N VAL A 16 35.71 -35.41 40.52
CA VAL A 16 36.35 -34.55 39.53
C VAL A 16 35.34 -33.46 39.18
N CYS A 17 35.49 -32.28 39.77
CA CYS A 17 34.75 -31.07 39.36
C CYS A 17 35.25 -30.64 37.98
N LEU A 18 34.55 -31.06 36.92
CA LEU A 18 34.72 -30.49 35.59
C LEU A 18 34.09 -29.09 35.60
N SER A 19 34.91 -28.06 35.76
CA SER A 19 34.47 -26.67 35.67
C SER A 19 34.08 -26.36 34.22
N LEU A 20 32.78 -26.43 33.91
CA LEU A 20 32.24 -25.84 32.68
C LEU A 20 32.40 -24.32 32.78
N THR A 21 33.44 -23.77 32.15
CA THR A 21 33.52 -22.34 31.84
C THR A 21 32.45 -22.03 30.80
N PHE A 22 31.33 -21.48 31.26
CA PHE A 22 30.30 -20.90 30.41
C PHE A 22 30.87 -19.61 29.79
N LEU A 23 31.42 -19.69 28.57
CA LEU A 23 31.76 -18.50 27.81
C LEU A 23 30.44 -17.83 27.41
N ALA A 24 30.01 -16.85 28.21
CA ALA A 24 28.97 -15.93 27.80
C ALA A 24 29.54 -15.12 26.63
N PHE A 25 29.14 -15.46 25.41
CA PHE A 25 29.23 -14.54 24.28
C PHE A 25 28.39 -13.33 24.64
N GLN A 26 29.03 -12.30 25.18
CA GLN A 26 28.43 -10.99 25.26
C GLN A 26 28.26 -10.54 23.82
N HIS A 27 27.03 -10.61 23.31
CA HIS A 27 26.66 -9.77 22.19
C HIS A 27 26.89 -8.34 22.65
N LEU A 28 28.03 -7.79 22.25
CA LEU A 28 28.24 -6.35 22.25
C LEU A 28 27.17 -5.83 21.27
N SER A 29 26.02 -5.46 21.80
CA SER A 29 25.10 -4.58 21.09
C SER A 29 25.88 -3.31 20.88
N ALA A 30 26.53 -3.17 19.72
CA ALA A 30 27.00 -1.88 19.27
C ALA A 30 25.79 -0.97 19.38
N GLN A 31 25.86 0.03 20.25
CA GLN A 31 24.84 1.05 20.35
C GLN A 31 24.95 1.83 19.05
N GLU A 32 24.22 1.39 18.02
CA GLU A 32 24.25 2.01 16.71
C GLU A 32 23.78 3.45 16.89
N GLY A 33 24.70 4.39 16.68
CA GLY A 33 24.39 5.81 16.69
C GLY A 33 23.36 6.13 15.61
N LEU A 34 22.62 7.22 15.79
CA LEU A 34 21.74 7.74 14.76
C LEU A 34 22.55 8.47 13.68
N ASN A 35 22.05 8.42 12.45
CA ASN A 35 22.57 9.18 11.31
C ASN A 35 24.03 8.86 10.96
N LEU A 36 24.41 7.58 11.03
CA LEU A 36 25.75 7.12 10.69
C LEU A 36 25.93 6.86 9.19
N THR A 37 27.19 6.85 8.76
CA THR A 37 27.59 6.46 7.41
C THR A 37 28.51 5.25 7.44
N ASP A 38 28.49 4.46 6.38
CA ASP A 38 29.47 3.40 6.13
C ASP A 38 30.85 3.97 5.74
N ALA A 39 31.82 3.07 5.52
CA ALA A 39 33.18 3.42 5.14
C ALA A 39 33.29 4.19 3.80
N GLN A 40 32.24 4.16 2.97
CA GLN A 40 32.15 4.90 1.71
C GLN A 40 31.37 6.22 1.86
N GLY A 41 31.00 6.60 3.09
CA GLY A 41 30.24 7.81 3.37
C GLY A 41 28.75 7.70 3.02
N LYS A 42 28.24 6.49 2.73
CA LYS A 42 26.81 6.28 2.44
C LYS A 42 26.05 6.06 3.73
N ARG A 43 24.79 6.50 3.78
CA ARG A 43 23.91 6.35 4.95
C ARG A 43 23.80 4.88 5.37
N HIS A 44 23.99 4.59 6.65
CA HIS A 44 23.92 3.25 7.21
C HIS A 44 23.29 3.29 8.61
N GLY A 45 22.50 2.27 8.94
CA GLY A 45 21.78 2.14 10.21
C GLY A 45 20.55 3.04 10.31
N GLU A 46 20.14 3.34 11.53
CA GLU A 46 18.98 4.17 11.84
C GLU A 46 19.24 5.65 11.56
N TRP A 47 18.32 6.27 10.85
CA TRP A 47 18.37 7.69 10.50
C TRP A 47 17.12 8.40 11.02
N LYS A 48 17.34 9.59 11.60
CA LYS A 48 16.31 10.50 12.06
C LYS A 48 16.73 11.92 11.75
N VAL A 49 15.93 12.59 10.91
CA VAL A 49 16.18 13.97 10.48
C VAL A 49 15.02 14.83 10.93
N ASN A 50 15.33 15.95 11.57
CA ASN A 50 14.34 16.94 12.02
C ASN A 50 14.14 18.05 10.97
N PHE A 51 13.05 18.81 11.10
CA PHE A 51 12.87 20.03 10.33
C PHE A 51 13.94 21.07 10.71
N PRO A 52 14.42 21.89 9.75
CA PRO A 52 15.37 22.97 10.05
C PRO A 52 14.86 23.88 11.17
N GLY A 53 15.70 24.12 12.17
CA GLY A 53 15.36 24.96 13.34
C GLY A 53 14.31 24.39 14.28
N SER A 54 14.01 23.09 14.23
CA SER A 54 12.98 22.45 15.05
C SER A 54 13.44 21.11 15.61
N SER A 55 12.90 20.72 16.76
CA SER A 55 13.02 19.35 17.31
C SER A 55 12.03 18.37 16.67
N GLN A 56 11.09 18.85 15.85
CA GLN A 56 10.12 18.00 15.18
C GLN A 56 10.80 17.15 14.10
N THR A 57 10.63 15.83 14.19
CA THR A 57 11.07 14.88 13.17
C THR A 57 10.43 15.23 11.83
N LYS A 58 11.22 15.21 10.76
CA LYS A 58 10.79 15.29 9.35
C LYS A 58 10.67 13.90 8.75
N PHE A 59 11.64 13.03 9.00
CA PHE A 59 11.53 11.61 8.69
C PHE A 59 12.43 10.77 9.60
N GLU A 60 12.10 9.49 9.73
CA GLU A 60 12.95 8.47 10.32
C GLU A 60 12.84 7.17 9.51
N GLY A 61 13.90 6.36 9.51
CA GLY A 61 13.98 5.08 8.82
C GLY A 61 15.39 4.53 8.74
N THR A 62 15.55 3.33 8.18
CA THR A 62 16.82 2.60 8.18
C THR A 62 17.47 2.62 6.79
N PHE A 63 18.78 2.83 6.74
CA PHE A 63 19.56 2.70 5.52
C PHE A 63 20.55 1.53 5.62
N ASN A 64 20.73 0.81 4.52
CA ASN A 64 21.80 -0.17 4.36
C ASN A 64 22.65 0.22 3.15
N HIS A 65 23.88 0.71 3.41
CA HIS A 65 24.84 1.15 2.39
C HIS A 65 24.25 2.15 1.38
N GLY A 66 23.47 3.12 1.89
CA GLY A 66 22.80 4.17 1.14
C GLY A 66 21.44 3.78 0.55
N LYS A 67 21.04 2.50 0.59
CA LYS A 67 19.73 2.03 0.15
C LYS A 67 18.72 2.06 1.29
N GLU A 68 17.52 2.58 1.05
CA GLU A 68 16.41 2.51 2.00
C GLU A 68 16.03 1.05 2.28
N THR A 69 15.84 0.69 3.55
CA THR A 69 15.35 -0.64 3.95
C THR A 69 14.36 -0.53 5.11
N GLY A 70 13.37 -1.43 5.14
CA GLY A 70 12.39 -1.48 6.22
C GLY A 70 11.46 -0.27 6.23
N LYS A 71 11.07 0.15 7.44
CA LYS A 71 9.99 1.13 7.62
C LYS A 71 10.52 2.55 7.70
N PHE A 72 10.08 3.38 6.78
CA PHE A 72 10.24 4.83 6.82
C PHE A 72 8.95 5.50 7.27
N LYS A 73 9.09 6.48 8.15
CA LYS A 73 8.00 7.36 8.57
C LYS A 73 8.33 8.79 8.19
N PHE A 74 7.38 9.46 7.55
CA PHE A 74 7.50 10.84 7.09
C PHE A 74 6.48 11.72 7.81
N TYR A 75 6.92 12.85 8.33
CA TYR A 75 6.11 13.76 9.14
C TYR A 75 5.95 15.09 8.41
N LYS A 76 4.86 15.80 8.71
CA LYS A 76 4.57 17.14 8.19
C LYS A 76 4.36 18.11 9.35
N LYS A 77 4.81 19.36 9.18
CA LYS A 77 4.49 20.43 10.14
C LYS A 77 2.98 20.63 10.22
N GLY A 78 2.48 20.90 11.42
CA GLY A 78 1.05 21.07 11.68
C GLY A 78 0.25 19.77 11.81
N TYR A 79 0.81 18.59 11.52
CA TYR A 79 0.16 17.32 11.82
C TYR A 79 0.23 17.03 13.32
N GLU A 80 -0.74 16.26 13.83
CA GLU A 80 -0.65 15.70 15.17
C GLU A 80 0.55 14.73 15.26
N ASN A 81 0.83 14.16 16.43
CA ASN A 81 2.02 13.33 16.70
C ASN A 81 2.00 11.95 16.00
N HIS A 82 1.79 11.91 14.70
CA HIS A 82 1.79 10.72 13.86
C HIS A 82 2.40 11.05 12.47
N PRO A 83 2.85 10.04 11.70
CA PRO A 83 3.41 10.27 10.39
C PRO A 83 2.33 10.60 9.36
N SER A 84 2.64 11.50 8.43
CA SER A 84 1.85 11.79 7.22
C SER A 84 1.96 10.69 6.15
N ALA A 85 3.03 9.90 6.18
CA ALA A 85 3.19 8.74 5.33
C ALA A 85 4.06 7.68 6.01
N ILE A 86 3.73 6.41 5.79
CA ILE A 86 4.58 5.26 6.12
C ILE A 86 4.90 4.54 4.83
N MET A 87 6.19 4.26 4.61
CA MET A 87 6.69 3.48 3.48
C MET A 87 7.47 2.28 4.01
N ASN A 88 7.14 1.08 3.57
CA ASN A 88 7.89 -0.12 3.89
C ASN A 88 8.66 -0.57 2.64
N PHE A 89 9.99 -0.42 2.68
CA PHE A 89 10.92 -0.84 1.65
C PHE A 89 11.25 -2.31 1.84
N GLU A 90 10.85 -3.15 0.89
CA GLU A 90 11.10 -4.59 0.95
C GLU A 90 12.59 -4.89 0.73
N THR A 91 13.17 -5.75 1.55
CA THR A 91 14.61 -6.04 1.47
C THR A 91 14.91 -6.82 0.19
N GLY A 92 15.89 -6.36 -0.58
CA GLY A 92 16.28 -7.01 -1.84
C GLY A 92 15.30 -6.80 -3.00
N SER A 93 14.31 -5.93 -2.84
CA SER A 93 13.33 -5.58 -3.87
C SER A 93 13.23 -4.05 -4.04
N ASP A 94 12.66 -3.61 -5.15
CA ASP A 94 12.30 -2.20 -5.38
C ASP A 94 10.82 -1.93 -5.09
N SER A 95 10.15 -2.92 -4.50
CA SER A 95 8.78 -2.85 -4.01
C SER A 95 8.69 -2.05 -2.70
N ILE A 96 7.73 -1.14 -2.65
CA ILE A 96 7.48 -0.28 -1.50
C ILE A 96 5.98 -0.30 -1.21
N SER A 97 5.57 -0.74 -0.03
CA SER A 97 4.20 -0.57 0.45
C SER A 97 4.05 0.82 1.06
N VAL A 98 3.03 1.58 0.66
CA VAL A 98 2.85 2.98 1.07
C VAL A 98 1.47 3.17 1.69
N LYS A 99 1.41 3.88 2.82
CA LYS A 99 0.18 4.42 3.41
C LYS A 99 0.32 5.92 3.65
N TYR A 100 -0.70 6.68 3.29
CA TYR A 100 -0.81 8.12 3.56
C TYR A 100 -1.87 8.39 4.61
N TYR A 101 -1.63 9.39 5.45
CA TYR A 101 -2.48 9.70 6.60
C TYR A 101 -2.94 11.16 6.59
N THR A 102 -4.13 11.42 7.14
CA THR A 102 -4.67 12.77 7.40
C THR A 102 -3.89 13.45 8.52
N GLN A 103 -4.15 14.72 8.80
CA GLN A 103 -3.55 15.46 9.92
C GLN A 103 -3.83 14.83 11.31
N LYS A 104 -4.86 13.97 11.39
CA LYS A 104 -5.33 13.30 12.63
C LYS A 104 -4.98 11.81 12.68
N GLY A 105 -4.21 11.30 11.71
CA GLY A 105 -3.75 9.91 11.69
C GLY A 105 -4.71 8.91 11.05
N GLU A 106 -5.76 9.36 10.38
CA GLU A 106 -6.67 8.49 9.62
C GLU A 106 -6.05 8.15 8.27
N VAL A 107 -6.24 6.93 7.76
CA VAL A 107 -5.69 6.54 6.45
C VAL A 107 -6.44 7.27 5.32
N ILE A 108 -5.69 7.92 4.44
CA ILE A 108 -6.23 8.56 3.21
C ILE A 108 -6.22 7.55 2.08
N SER A 109 -5.07 6.93 1.84
CA SER A 109 -4.85 6.00 0.75
C SER A 109 -3.68 5.07 1.01
N GLU A 110 -3.69 3.94 0.34
CA GLU A 110 -2.62 2.95 0.37
C GLU A 110 -2.45 2.25 -0.97
N GLY A 111 -1.25 1.74 -1.20
CA GLY A 111 -0.92 1.02 -2.43
C GLY A 111 0.54 0.61 -2.46
N MET A 112 0.96 0.14 -3.63
CA MET A 112 2.33 -0.29 -3.88
C MET A 112 3.03 0.68 -4.83
N MET A 113 4.34 0.83 -4.63
CA MET A 113 5.25 1.41 -5.61
C MET A 113 6.28 0.36 -6.02
N LEU A 114 6.69 0.42 -7.28
CA LEU A 114 7.83 -0.32 -7.82
C LEU A 114 8.78 0.70 -8.42
N ASN A 115 10.08 0.63 -8.09
CA ASN A 115 11.05 1.63 -8.54
C ASN A 115 10.65 3.07 -8.19
N LYS A 116 10.05 3.25 -6.99
CA LYS A 116 9.54 4.54 -6.49
C LYS A 116 8.42 5.15 -7.36
N LYS A 117 7.77 4.37 -8.23
CA LYS A 117 6.60 4.74 -9.03
C LYS A 117 5.39 3.91 -8.62
N ARG A 118 4.19 4.49 -8.62
CA ARG A 118 2.95 3.76 -8.31
C ARG A 118 2.77 2.57 -9.24
N ALA A 119 2.41 1.44 -8.66
CA ALA A 119 2.19 0.19 -9.36
C ALA A 119 1.05 -0.62 -8.71
N GLY A 120 0.29 -1.34 -9.53
CA GLY A 120 -0.81 -2.17 -9.08
C GLY A 120 -1.96 -1.35 -8.50
N LYS A 121 -2.72 -1.99 -7.60
CA LYS A 121 -3.92 -1.41 -7.00
C LYS A 121 -3.54 -0.35 -5.95
N TRP A 122 -4.19 0.80 -6.07
CA TRP A 122 -4.24 1.88 -5.09
C TRP A 122 -5.66 1.99 -4.56
N THR A 123 -5.80 2.15 -3.25
CA THR A 123 -7.08 2.28 -2.56
C THR A 123 -7.10 3.61 -1.84
N THR A 124 -8.19 4.37 -2.00
CA THR A 124 -8.45 5.63 -1.28
C THR A 124 -9.74 5.46 -0.48
N TYR A 125 -9.76 5.99 0.74
CA TYR A 125 -10.87 5.85 1.68
C TYR A 125 -11.70 7.12 1.78
N HIS A 126 -12.97 6.95 2.19
CA HIS A 126 -13.84 8.08 2.51
C HIS A 126 -13.32 8.82 3.74
N HIS A 127 -13.51 10.14 3.78
CA HIS A 127 -13.06 10.95 4.90
C HIS A 127 -13.64 10.45 6.24
N LYS A 128 -12.78 10.23 7.24
CA LYS A 128 -13.12 9.73 8.58
C LYS A 128 -13.83 8.37 8.56
N SER A 129 -13.48 7.50 7.61
CA SER A 129 -14.11 6.19 7.45
C SER A 129 -13.15 5.19 6.83
N ASP A 130 -13.24 3.93 7.23
CA ASP A 130 -12.52 2.83 6.58
C ASP A 130 -13.23 2.33 5.31
N GLN A 131 -14.35 2.95 4.92
CA GLN A 131 -15.04 2.62 3.68
C GLN A 131 -14.22 3.09 2.48
N ILE A 132 -14.07 2.21 1.50
CA ILE A 132 -13.35 2.52 0.26
C ILE A 132 -14.16 3.58 -0.51
N MET A 133 -13.48 4.64 -0.94
CA MET A 133 -14.02 5.66 -1.83
C MET A 133 -13.66 5.37 -3.28
N MET A 134 -12.44 4.88 -3.51
CA MET A 134 -11.93 4.66 -4.86
C MET A 134 -10.85 3.59 -4.87
N THR A 135 -10.81 2.81 -5.94
CA THR A 135 -9.68 1.97 -6.30
C THR A 135 -9.20 2.31 -7.69
N GLU A 136 -7.89 2.28 -7.88
CA GLU A 136 -7.22 2.62 -9.13
C GLU A 136 -6.11 1.61 -9.41
N TYR A 137 -5.78 1.35 -10.67
CA TYR A 137 -4.66 0.48 -11.03
C TYR A 137 -3.62 1.26 -11.80
N TYR A 138 -2.38 1.23 -11.33
CA TYR A 138 -1.27 1.98 -11.92
C TYR A 138 -0.21 1.07 -12.52
N LYS A 139 0.43 1.54 -13.58
CA LYS A 139 1.66 0.99 -14.13
C LYS A 139 2.65 2.14 -14.32
N ASN A 140 3.71 2.18 -13.52
CA ASN A 140 4.75 3.21 -13.58
C ASN A 140 4.17 4.64 -13.48
N ASP A 141 3.38 4.91 -12.44
CA ASP A 141 2.64 6.18 -12.18
C ASP A 141 1.47 6.51 -13.11
N ILE A 142 1.28 5.73 -14.18
CA ILE A 142 0.24 5.96 -15.17
C ILE A 142 -0.96 5.06 -14.86
N LEU A 143 -2.16 5.64 -14.80
CA LEU A 143 -3.40 4.88 -14.59
C LEU A 143 -3.59 3.91 -15.76
N ASN A 144 -3.61 2.62 -15.46
CA ASN A 144 -3.62 1.56 -16.47
C ASN A 144 -4.30 0.32 -15.90
N GLY A 145 -5.60 0.22 -16.16
CA GLY A 145 -6.52 -0.75 -15.59
C GLY A 145 -7.85 -0.09 -15.23
N VAL A 146 -8.63 -0.76 -14.40
CA VAL A 146 -9.95 -0.28 -14.00
C VAL A 146 -9.83 0.72 -12.85
N GLN A 147 -10.46 1.88 -12.98
CA GLN A 147 -10.77 2.74 -11.84
C GLN A 147 -12.21 2.44 -11.39
N THR A 148 -12.42 2.26 -10.09
CA THR A 148 -13.74 2.07 -9.51
C THR A 148 -13.95 3.06 -8.38
N THR A 149 -15.02 3.85 -8.43
CA THR A 149 -15.47 4.70 -7.32
C THR A 149 -16.62 4.05 -6.57
N TYR A 150 -16.76 4.39 -5.30
CA TYR A 150 -17.75 3.79 -4.41
C TYR A 150 -18.47 4.87 -3.61
N PHE A 151 -19.79 4.71 -3.48
CA PHE A 151 -20.59 5.50 -2.55
C PHE A 151 -20.24 5.12 -1.10
N LYS A 152 -20.64 5.98 -0.14
CA LYS A 152 -20.44 5.72 1.30
C LYS A 152 -21.13 4.45 1.81
N ASN A 153 -22.15 3.97 1.10
CA ASN A 153 -22.83 2.70 1.39
C ASN A 153 -22.10 1.47 0.83
N GLY A 154 -20.91 1.64 0.24
CA GLY A 154 -20.08 0.57 -0.33
C GLY A 154 -20.49 0.11 -1.73
N LYS A 155 -21.60 0.61 -2.30
CA LYS A 155 -22.00 0.31 -3.68
C LYS A 155 -21.10 1.06 -4.67
N VAL A 156 -20.88 0.45 -5.84
CA VAL A 156 -20.13 1.05 -6.93
C VAL A 156 -20.89 2.27 -7.45
N GLY A 157 -20.18 3.39 -7.64
CA GLY A 157 -20.71 4.58 -8.31
C GLY A 157 -20.25 4.71 -9.76
N GLU A 158 -19.01 4.35 -10.04
CA GLU A 158 -18.45 4.35 -11.40
C GLU A 158 -17.40 3.25 -11.52
N LYS A 159 -17.32 2.64 -12.70
CA LYS A 159 -16.27 1.70 -13.08
C LYS A 159 -15.83 2.04 -14.50
N THR A 160 -14.58 2.45 -14.68
CA THR A 160 -14.06 2.91 -15.97
C THR A 160 -12.71 2.28 -16.27
N ASN A 161 -12.54 1.78 -17.48
CA ASN A 161 -11.28 1.22 -17.95
C ASN A 161 -10.35 2.31 -18.51
N TYR A 162 -9.07 2.23 -18.15
CA TYR A 162 -8.01 3.11 -18.63
C TYR A 162 -6.85 2.33 -19.21
N VAL A 163 -6.29 2.83 -20.30
CA VAL A 163 -5.02 2.40 -20.89
C VAL A 163 -4.12 3.63 -21.01
N ASN A 164 -2.93 3.57 -20.41
CA ASN A 164 -1.96 4.66 -20.40
C ASN A 164 -2.52 6.04 -19.99
N GLY A 165 -3.42 6.06 -19.00
CA GLY A 165 -4.05 7.27 -18.47
C GLY A 165 -5.25 7.77 -19.26
N ILE A 166 -5.62 7.09 -20.35
CA ILE A 166 -6.69 7.48 -21.26
C ILE A 166 -7.84 6.46 -21.11
N LYS A 167 -9.09 6.94 -21.10
CA LYS A 167 -10.26 6.03 -21.08
C LYS A 167 -10.24 5.15 -22.31
N ASP A 168 -10.25 3.84 -22.11
CA ASP A 168 -10.22 2.85 -23.20
C ASP A 168 -10.87 1.56 -22.72
N GLY A 169 -11.99 1.20 -23.35
CA GLY A 169 -12.89 0.13 -22.95
C GLY A 169 -14.16 0.63 -22.23
N PRO A 170 -14.84 -0.25 -21.49
CA PRO A 170 -16.13 0.05 -20.90
C PRO A 170 -16.05 1.05 -19.74
N SER A 171 -17.13 1.78 -19.54
CA SER A 171 -17.34 2.73 -18.45
C SER A 171 -18.80 2.70 -18.01
N GLN A 172 -19.04 2.27 -16.78
CA GLN A 172 -20.38 2.11 -16.21
C GLN A 172 -20.56 3.07 -15.03
N ILE A 173 -21.67 3.80 -15.01
CA ILE A 173 -22.03 4.74 -13.95
C ILE A 173 -23.34 4.31 -13.32
N TYR A 174 -23.41 4.33 -11.99
CA TYR A 174 -24.52 3.82 -11.20
C TYR A 174 -25.07 4.90 -10.27
N ALA A 175 -26.35 4.79 -9.95
CA ALA A 175 -26.98 5.51 -8.84
C ALA A 175 -26.58 4.89 -7.49
N ASP A 176 -26.80 5.62 -6.40
CA ASP A 176 -26.51 5.17 -5.03
C ASP A 176 -27.31 3.94 -4.58
N ASN A 177 -28.45 3.69 -5.22
CA ASN A 177 -29.25 2.48 -5.05
C ASN A 177 -28.68 1.27 -5.82
N GLY A 178 -27.69 1.46 -6.69
CA GLY A 178 -27.05 0.44 -7.52
C GLY A 178 -27.63 0.31 -8.93
N GLN A 179 -28.62 1.13 -9.30
CA GLN A 179 -29.19 1.15 -10.65
C GLN A 179 -28.17 1.68 -11.65
N LEU A 180 -27.99 0.98 -12.77
CA LEU A 180 -27.15 1.45 -13.88
C LEU A 180 -27.80 2.69 -14.50
N LEU A 181 -27.02 3.77 -14.62
CA LEU A 181 -27.42 5.04 -15.22
C LEU A 181 -26.79 5.25 -16.60
N GLN A 182 -25.55 4.79 -16.78
CA GLN A 182 -24.84 4.92 -18.05
C GLN A 182 -23.99 3.67 -18.29
N ASP A 183 -24.11 3.08 -19.47
CA ASP A 183 -23.18 2.07 -19.99
C ASP A 183 -22.52 2.64 -21.23
N LEU A 184 -21.23 2.93 -21.13
CA LEU A 184 -20.48 3.64 -22.15
C LEU A 184 -19.27 2.82 -22.60
N ASN A 185 -18.86 2.99 -23.84
CA ASN A 185 -17.63 2.45 -24.40
C ASN A 185 -16.74 3.57 -24.93
N TYR A 186 -15.48 3.53 -24.52
CA TYR A 186 -14.45 4.49 -24.93
C TYR A 186 -13.36 3.81 -25.75
N LYS A 187 -12.76 4.56 -26.66
CA LYS A 187 -11.51 4.20 -27.33
C LYS A 187 -10.65 5.45 -27.45
N ASN A 188 -9.41 5.38 -26.97
CA ASN A 188 -8.49 6.54 -26.97
C ASN A 188 -9.10 7.83 -26.40
N GLY A 189 -9.97 7.71 -25.39
CA GLY A 189 -10.58 8.85 -24.70
C GLY A 189 -11.87 9.38 -25.32
N GLU A 190 -12.28 8.83 -26.47
CA GLU A 190 -13.51 9.23 -27.16
C GLU A 190 -14.56 8.12 -27.07
N LEU A 191 -15.86 8.46 -27.13
CA LEU A 191 -16.91 7.46 -27.22
C LEU A 191 -16.77 6.64 -28.52
N ASP A 192 -16.73 5.33 -28.41
CA ASP A 192 -16.59 4.39 -29.53
C ASP A 192 -17.33 3.09 -29.20
N GLY A 193 -18.28 2.70 -30.04
CA GLY A 193 -19.19 1.58 -29.80
C GLY A 193 -20.56 2.03 -29.28
N HIS A 194 -21.32 1.07 -28.77
CA HIS A 194 -22.69 1.28 -28.29
C HIS A 194 -22.69 1.97 -26.93
N GLN A 195 -23.62 2.93 -26.75
CA GLN A 195 -23.81 3.71 -25.54
C GLN A 195 -25.27 3.62 -25.10
N THR A 196 -25.51 3.46 -23.81
CA THR A 196 -26.87 3.39 -23.25
C THR A 196 -26.99 4.26 -22.02
N TYR A 197 -28.09 5.01 -21.93
CA TYR A 197 -28.39 5.94 -20.84
C TYR A 197 -29.73 5.58 -20.23
N TYR A 198 -29.79 5.51 -18.91
CA TYR A 198 -30.98 5.14 -18.14
C TYR A 198 -31.33 6.23 -17.12
N LYS A 199 -32.60 6.27 -16.72
CA LYS A 199 -33.05 7.03 -15.55
C LYS A 199 -32.79 6.23 -14.26
N PRO A 200 -32.89 6.88 -13.08
CA PRO A 200 -32.79 6.18 -11.79
C PRO A 200 -33.84 5.07 -11.55
N ASP A 201 -34.95 5.07 -12.30
CA ASP A 201 -35.98 4.01 -12.26
C ASP A 201 -35.66 2.83 -13.22
N GLY A 202 -34.54 2.89 -13.93
CA GLY A 202 -34.11 1.89 -14.91
C GLY A 202 -34.71 2.06 -16.32
N SER A 203 -35.59 3.05 -16.53
CA SER A 203 -36.13 3.30 -17.88
C SER A 203 -35.05 3.84 -18.83
N LEU A 204 -35.03 3.32 -20.05
CA LEU A 204 -34.14 3.76 -21.12
C LEU A 204 -34.43 5.23 -21.47
N VAL A 205 -33.39 6.06 -21.44
CA VAL A 205 -33.43 7.47 -21.86
C VAL A 205 -33.00 7.60 -23.31
N ALA A 206 -31.88 6.98 -23.65
CA ALA A 206 -31.29 7.07 -24.97
C ALA A 206 -30.30 5.93 -25.18
N GLU A 207 -30.14 5.52 -26.42
CA GLU A 207 -29.05 4.67 -26.86
C GLU A 207 -28.57 5.06 -28.26
N GLY A 208 -27.40 4.55 -28.64
CA GLY A 208 -26.89 4.69 -29.99
C GLY A 208 -25.41 4.34 -30.10
N ASP A 209 -24.98 4.12 -31.33
CA ASP A 209 -23.59 3.81 -31.64
C ASP A 209 -22.78 5.08 -31.88
N TYR A 210 -21.52 5.06 -31.47
CA TYR A 210 -20.59 6.17 -31.62
C TYR A 210 -19.30 5.70 -32.30
N LYS A 211 -18.69 6.60 -33.06
CA LYS A 211 -17.35 6.44 -33.62
C LYS A 211 -16.55 7.72 -33.46
N ASN A 212 -15.38 7.63 -32.84
CA ASN A 212 -14.49 8.77 -32.61
C ASN A 212 -15.25 9.97 -31.99
N GLY A 213 -16.04 9.70 -30.96
CA GLY A 213 -16.82 10.69 -30.22
C GLY A 213 -18.07 11.20 -30.93
N ARG A 214 -18.39 10.73 -32.13
CA ARG A 214 -19.57 11.17 -32.91
C ARG A 214 -20.61 10.07 -32.98
N ARG A 215 -21.87 10.43 -32.76
CA ARG A 215 -23.01 9.51 -32.93
C ARG A 215 -23.12 9.09 -34.39
N ILE A 216 -23.28 7.80 -34.62
CA ILE A 216 -23.61 7.21 -35.91
C ILE A 216 -25.14 7.26 -36.02
N GLU A 217 -25.65 7.94 -37.04
CA GLU A 217 -27.06 7.90 -37.36
C GLU A 217 -27.34 6.64 -38.19
N ASP A 218 -28.33 5.86 -37.77
CA ASP A 218 -28.81 4.71 -38.53
C ASP A 218 -29.40 5.18 -39.86
N GLN A 219 -28.75 4.86 -40.98
CA GLN A 219 -29.30 5.11 -42.33
C GLN A 219 -30.39 4.11 -42.74
N THR A 220 -30.96 3.35 -41.80
CA THR A 220 -31.92 2.25 -42.08
C THR A 220 -33.38 2.70 -42.20
N ASN A 221 -33.68 4.00 -42.32
CA ASN A 221 -35.01 4.50 -42.70
C ASN A 221 -35.00 5.36 -43.99
N SER A 222 -34.16 4.98 -44.96
CA SER A 222 -34.17 5.55 -46.31
C SER A 222 -34.21 4.45 -47.38
N LYS A 223 -35.18 3.54 -47.28
CA LYS A 223 -35.72 2.87 -48.47
C LYS A 223 -37.24 2.88 -48.36
N ASN A 224 -37.82 3.68 -49.26
CA ASN A 224 -39.23 3.83 -49.59
C ASN A 224 -40.00 2.52 -49.64
#